data_AF-A0A354Z174-F1
#
_entry.id   AF-A0A354Z174-F1
#
_cell.length_a   1.000
_cell.length_b   1.000
_cell.length_c   1.000
_cell.angle_alpha   90.00
_cell.angle_beta   90.00
_cell.angle_gamma   90.00
#
_symmetry.space_group_name_H-M   'P 1'
#
loop_
_entity.id
_entity.type
_entity.pdbx_description
1 polymer ?
#
loop_
_entity_poly.entity_id
_entity_poly.type
_entity_poly.pdbx_seq_one_letter_code
_entity_poly.pdbx_strand_id
1 'polypeptide(L)'
;MDRWHIRLSRRLRGRLRAALLGRYGVGIVADTRNGRLLLDPRDYTVSKRLLREGCYDWPVVEALSGLLAQRSGDLLVIGCHLGALLVPLARAAERTFGFEPDPANFA
;
A
#
# COMPACT_ATOMS: atom_id res chain seq x y z
N MET A 1 4.46 -4.79 29.19
CA MET A 1 3.07 -5.29 29.12
C MET A 1 2.84 -5.98 27.78
N ASP A 2 2.60 -7.29 27.81
CA ASP A 2 2.45 -8.10 26.60
C ASP A 2 1.15 -7.80 25.84
N ARG A 3 1.28 -7.28 24.61
CA ARG A 3 0.17 -6.88 23.73
C ARG A 3 -0.45 -8.07 22.97
N TRP A 4 -0.54 -9.24 23.60
CA TRP A 4 -0.97 -10.48 22.96
C TRP A 4 -2.40 -10.40 22.40
N HIS A 5 -3.31 -9.74 23.13
CA HIS A 5 -4.70 -9.51 22.74
C HIS A 5 -4.84 -8.65 21.47
N ILE A 6 -3.93 -7.69 21.26
CA ILE A 6 -3.90 -6.85 20.03
C ILE A 6 -3.51 -7.69 18.81
N ARG A 7 -2.51 -8.57 18.97
CA ARG A 7 -2.07 -9.47 17.88
C ARG A 7 -3.15 -10.49 17.53
N LEU A 8 -3.81 -11.07 18.54
CA LEU A 8 -4.89 -12.04 18.33
C LEU A 8 -6.09 -11.42 17.60
N SER A 9 -6.53 -10.22 18.03
CA SER A 9 -7.64 -9.52 17.38
C SER A 9 -7.36 -9.12 15.94
N ARG A 10 -6.10 -8.79 15.58
CA ARG A 10 -5.69 -8.53 14.20
C ARG A 10 -5.80 -9.78 13.32
N ARG A 11 -5.30 -10.93 13.79
CA ARG A 11 -5.39 -12.20 13.06
C ARG A 11 -6.83 -12.63 12.81
N LEU A 12 -7.71 -12.49 13.80
CA LEU A 12 -9.13 -12.83 13.66
C LEU A 12 -9.82 -11.97 12.60
N ARG A 13 -9.61 -10.65 12.64
CA ARG A 13 -10.21 -9.73 11.66
C ARG A 13 -9.66 -9.94 10.24
N GLY A 14 -8.37 -10.26 10.10
CA GLY A 14 -7.79 -10.61 8.81
C GLY A 14 -8.41 -11.88 8.22
N ARG A 15 -8.62 -12.92 9.04
CA ARG A 15 -9.32 -14.14 8.62
C ARG A 15 -10.77 -13.88 8.23
N LEU A 16 -11.48 -13.05 8.98
CA LEU A 16 -12.87 -12.68 8.65
C LEU A 16 -12.95 -11.95 7.30
N ARG A 17 -12.07 -10.97 7.06
CA ARG A 17 -12.01 -10.26 5.77
C ARG A 17 -11.63 -11.18 4.61
N ALA A 18 -10.67 -12.08 4.82
CA ALA A 18 -10.31 -13.07 3.82
C ALA A 18 -11.47 -14.03 3.51
N ALA A 19 -12.27 -14.41 4.52
CA ALA A 19 -13.46 -15.22 4.31
C ALA A 19 -14.54 -14.52 3.47
N LEU A 20 -14.65 -13.18 3.58
CA LEU A 20 -15.58 -12.38 2.77
C LEU A 20 -15.21 -12.32 1.28
N LEU A 21 -13.94 -12.56 0.93
CA LEU A 21 -13.48 -12.59 -0.46
C LEU A 21 -13.91 -13.87 -1.21
N GLY A 22 -14.41 -14.88 -0.49
CA GLY A 22 -14.72 -16.20 -1.05
C GLY A 22 -13.48 -17.03 -1.37
N ARG A 23 -13.68 -18.27 -1.79
CA ARG A 23 -12.61 -19.27 -1.98
C ARG A 23 -11.51 -18.84 -2.97
N TYR A 24 -11.84 -18.01 -3.94
CA TYR A 24 -10.94 -17.59 -5.01
C TYR A 24 -10.58 -16.09 -4.96
N GLY A 25 -11.06 -15.35 -3.97
CA GLY A 25 -10.73 -13.94 -3.85
C GLY A 25 -9.38 -13.74 -3.17
N VAL A 26 -8.49 -13.01 -3.84
CA VAL A 26 -7.08 -12.86 -3.43
C VAL A 26 -6.76 -11.48 -2.86
N GLY A 27 -7.63 -10.49 -3.04
CA GLY A 27 -7.42 -9.14 -2.54
C GLY A 27 -8.66 -8.24 -2.62
N ILE A 28 -8.56 -7.06 -2.01
CA ILE A 28 -9.58 -6.01 -2.08
C ILE A 28 -9.04 -4.89 -2.96
N VAL A 29 -9.79 -4.47 -3.98
CA VAL A 29 -9.45 -3.26 -4.74
C VAL A 29 -9.95 -2.05 -3.97
N ALA A 30 -9.06 -1.10 -3.69
CA ALA A 30 -9.40 0.17 -3.07
C ALA A 30 -9.12 1.32 -4.05
N ASP A 31 -10.10 2.20 -4.23
CA ASP A 31 -9.95 3.46 -4.97
C ASP A 31 -9.67 4.57 -3.95
N THR A 32 -8.44 5.09 -3.92
CA THR A 32 -7.93 5.95 -2.86
C THR A 32 -7.17 7.14 -3.41
N ARG A 33 -6.79 8.10 -2.54
CA ARG A 33 -5.92 9.21 -2.95
C ARG A 33 -4.55 8.73 -3.46
N ASN A 34 -4.08 7.60 -2.94
CA ASN A 34 -2.85 6.94 -3.38
C ASN A 34 -3.02 6.21 -4.73
N GLY A 35 -4.24 6.18 -5.29
CA GLY A 35 -4.56 5.49 -6.53
C GLY A 35 -5.44 4.26 -6.32
N ARG A 36 -5.67 3.52 -7.41
CA ARG A 36 -6.42 2.26 -7.40
C ARG A 36 -5.45 1.10 -7.15
N LEU A 37 -5.53 0.50 -5.97
CA LEU A 37 -4.56 -0.48 -5.46
C LEU A 37 -5.24 -1.78 -5.08
N LEU A 38 -4.58 -2.92 -5.33
CA LEU A 38 -4.99 -4.24 -4.82
C LEU A 38 -4.37 -4.46 -3.44
N LEU A 39 -5.20 -4.74 -2.45
CA LEU A 39 -4.82 -4.81 -1.04
C LEU A 39 -4.95 -6.22 -0.48
N ASP A 40 -4.01 -6.64 0.38
CA ASP A 40 -4.17 -7.87 1.16
C ASP A 40 -5.22 -7.62 2.28
N PRO A 41 -6.33 -8.38 2.33
CA PRO A 41 -7.35 -8.25 3.39
C PRO A 41 -6.81 -8.50 4.82
N ARG A 42 -5.69 -9.22 4.94
CA ARG A 42 -5.03 -9.59 6.19
C ARG A 42 -4.05 -8.52 6.65
N ASP A 43 -3.63 -7.62 5.76
CA ASP A 43 -2.80 -6.49 6.13
C ASP A 43 -3.61 -5.49 6.98
N TYR A 44 -3.11 -5.24 8.19
CA TYR A 44 -3.73 -4.37 9.19
C TYR A 44 -2.92 -3.11 9.50
N THR A 45 -1.98 -2.76 8.61
CA THR A 45 -1.24 -1.50 8.61
C THR A 45 -1.66 -0.65 7.40
N VAL A 46 -1.11 -0.91 6.22
CA VAL A 46 -1.30 -0.08 5.03
C VAL A 46 -2.71 -0.22 4.49
N SER A 47 -3.14 -1.46 4.26
CA SER A 47 -4.46 -1.80 3.73
C SER A 47 -5.58 -1.32 4.64
N LYS A 48 -5.38 -1.35 5.97
CA LYS A 48 -6.34 -0.79 6.93
C LYS A 48 -6.51 0.73 6.73
N ARG A 49 -5.41 1.47 6.61
CA ARG A 49 -5.46 2.93 6.41
C ARG A 49 -6.11 3.27 5.08
N LEU A 50 -5.69 2.63 3.99
CA LEU A 50 -6.28 2.83 2.66
C LEU A 50 -7.80 2.56 2.65
N LEU A 51 -8.25 1.45 3.25
CA LEU A 51 -9.68 1.10 3.27
C LEU A 51 -10.53 1.96 4.22
N ARG A 52 -9.94 2.62 5.22
CA ARG A 52 -10.71 3.36 6.25
C ARG A 52 -10.56 4.87 6.16
N GLU A 53 -9.37 5.32 5.83
CA GLU A 53 -8.97 6.73 5.79
C GLU A 53 -8.91 7.24 4.33
N GLY A 54 -8.93 6.33 3.34
CA GLY A 54 -8.87 6.70 1.92
C GLY A 54 -7.51 7.19 1.46
N CYS A 55 -6.50 7.14 2.34
CA CYS A 55 -5.11 7.45 2.02
C CYS A 55 -4.12 6.73 2.96
N TYR A 56 -2.87 6.69 2.54
CA TYR A 56 -1.73 6.20 3.32
C TYR A 56 -0.56 7.17 3.16
N ASP A 57 0.01 7.63 4.27
CA ASP A 57 1.17 8.52 4.35
C ASP A 57 1.11 9.72 3.36
N TRP A 58 -0.08 10.30 3.21
CA TRP A 58 -0.32 11.42 2.29
C TRP A 58 0.60 12.63 2.51
N PRO A 59 0.96 13.03 3.74
CA PRO A 59 1.93 14.11 3.95
C PRO A 59 3.31 13.82 3.32
N VAL A 60 3.73 12.55 3.27
CA VAL A 60 4.98 12.14 2.61
C VAL A 60 4.83 12.23 1.10
N VAL A 61 3.68 11.78 0.57
CA VAL A 61 3.37 11.91 -0.86
C VAL A 61 3.41 13.38 -1.29
N GLU A 62 2.79 14.28 -0.54
CA GLU A 62 2.78 15.72 -0.84
C GLU A 62 4.19 16.33 -0.79
N ALA A 63 4.96 16.03 0.27
CA ALA A 63 6.32 16.53 0.40
C ALA A 63 7.22 16.08 -0.76
N LEU A 64 7.18 14.79 -1.12
CA LEU A 64 7.97 14.25 -2.23
C LEU A 64 7.48 14.76 -3.58
N SER A 65 6.17 14.88 -3.78
CA SER A 65 5.61 15.45 -5.01
C SER A 65 6.06 16.89 -5.22
N GLY A 66 6.12 17.70 -4.15
CA GLY A 66 6.63 19.06 -4.21
C GLY A 66 8.11 19.14 -4.61
N LEU A 67 8.94 18.21 -4.13
CA LEU A 67 10.35 18.12 -4.52
C LEU A 67 10.53 17.64 -5.97
N LEU A 68 9.72 16.67 -6.40
CA LEU A 68 9.73 16.16 -7.78
C LEU A 68 9.23 17.22 -8.75
N ALA A 69 8.23 18.03 -8.41
CA ALA A 69 7.74 19.10 -9.28
C ALA A 69 8.80 20.15 -9.63
N GLN A 70 9.87 20.27 -8.82
CA GLN A 70 10.99 21.19 -9.06
C GLN A 70 12.09 20.57 -9.92
N ARG A 71 11.96 19.30 -10.33
CA ARG A 71 13.00 18.53 -11.02
C ARG A 71 12.40 17.71 -12.17
N SER A 72 12.98 17.81 -13.35
CA SER A 72 12.70 16.86 -14.43
C SER A 72 13.62 15.63 -14.31
N GLY A 73 13.08 14.43 -14.50
CA GLY A 73 13.87 13.21 -14.57
C GLY A 73 13.09 11.94 -14.26
N ASP A 74 13.86 10.85 -14.16
CA ASP A 74 13.36 9.52 -13.83
C ASP A 74 13.26 9.31 -12.32
N LEU A 75 12.21 8.64 -11.88
CA LEU A 75 12.00 8.23 -10.50
C LEU A 75 12.35 6.75 -10.32
N LEU A 76 13.29 6.46 -9.43
CA LEU A 76 13.62 5.11 -8.98
C LEU A 76 13.15 4.92 -7.54
N VAL A 77 12.29 3.93 -7.30
CA VAL A 77 11.83 3.54 -5.96
C VAL A 77 12.22 2.09 -5.67
N ILE A 78 12.92 1.90 -4.56
CA ILE A 78 13.31 0.58 -4.04
C ILE A 78 12.49 0.33 -2.77
N GLY A 79 11.82 -0.81 -2.68
CA GLY A 79 10.87 -1.06 -1.59
C GLY A 79 9.50 -0.46 -1.90
N CYS A 80 8.94 -0.76 -3.08
CA CYS A 80 7.66 -0.20 -3.52
C CYS A 80 6.47 -0.72 -2.70
N HIS A 81 6.63 -1.85 -2.01
CA HIS A 81 5.54 -2.59 -1.37
C HIS A 81 4.37 -2.77 -2.36
N LEU A 82 3.14 -2.42 -1.95
CA LEU A 82 1.95 -2.44 -2.82
C LEU A 82 1.78 -1.18 -3.70
N GLY A 83 2.80 -0.31 -3.77
CA GLY A 83 2.80 0.88 -4.61
C GLY A 83 2.12 2.11 -4.02
N ALA A 84 1.79 2.11 -2.73
CA ALA A 84 1.03 3.21 -2.09
C ALA A 84 1.73 4.59 -2.18
N LEU A 85 3.07 4.62 -2.20
CA LEU A 85 3.83 5.86 -2.45
C LEU A 85 4.22 6.00 -3.92
N LEU A 86 4.58 4.89 -4.58
CA LEU A 86 5.03 4.88 -5.98
C LEU A 86 3.96 5.45 -6.93
N VAL A 87 2.73 4.94 -6.86
CA VAL A 87 1.65 5.28 -7.79
C VAL A 87 1.33 6.78 -7.83
N PRO A 88 1.16 7.49 -6.70
CA PRO A 88 0.91 8.92 -6.75
C PRO A 88 2.14 9.71 -7.20
N LEU A 89 3.36 9.30 -6.82
CA LEU A 89 4.60 9.99 -7.18
C LEU A 89 4.97 9.83 -8.67
N ALA A 90 4.56 8.72 -9.29
CA ALA A 90 4.83 8.45 -10.70
C ALA A 90 4.26 9.53 -11.64
N ARG A 91 3.25 10.29 -11.19
CA ARG A 91 2.65 11.40 -11.96
C ARG A 91 3.59 12.59 -12.13
N ALA A 92 4.61 12.72 -11.28
CA ALA A 92 5.54 13.84 -11.29
C ALA A 92 6.88 13.51 -11.96
N ALA A 93 7.06 12.30 -12.49
CA ALA A 93 8.30 11.83 -13.12
C ALA A 93 8.10 11.53 -14.61
N GLU A 94 9.16 11.67 -15.41
CA GLU A 94 9.13 11.34 -16.84
C GLU A 94 9.00 9.82 -17.06
N ARG A 95 9.80 9.06 -16.32
CA ARG A 95 9.73 7.60 -16.23
C ARG A 95 9.81 7.19 -14.78
N THR A 96 9.12 6.10 -14.44
CA THR A 96 9.10 5.58 -13.08
C THR A 96 9.50 4.11 -13.08
N PHE A 97 10.48 3.76 -12.25
CA PHE A 97 10.97 2.41 -12.03
C PHE A 97 10.73 2.02 -10.58
N GLY A 98 10.04 0.90 -10.37
CA GLY A 98 9.74 0.38 -9.04
C GLY A 98 10.31 -1.02 -8.86
N PHE A 99 10.99 -1.26 -7.74
CA PHE A 99 11.52 -2.56 -7.36
C PHE A 99 10.97 -2.98 -5.99
N GLU A 100 10.41 -4.19 -5.91
CA GLU A 100 9.95 -4.82 -4.65
C GLU A 100 10.42 -6.28 -4.61
N PRO A 101 11.66 -6.55 -4.17
CA PRO A 101 12.20 -7.90 -4.09
C PRO A 101 11.75 -8.62 -2.80
N ASP A 102 10.46 -8.57 -2.46
CA ASP A 102 9.91 -9.35 -1.35
C ASP A 102 9.72 -10.81 -1.80
N PRO A 103 10.36 -11.81 -1.17
CA PRO A 103 10.16 -13.23 -1.50
C PRO A 103 8.70 -13.66 -1.50
N ALA A 104 7.84 -13.05 -0.68
CA ALA A 104 6.42 -13.35 -0.67
C ALA A 104 5.69 -13.00 -1.98
N ASN A 105 6.31 -12.20 -2.86
CA ASN A 105 5.74 -11.81 -4.15
C ASN A 105 6.16 -12.71 -5.32
N PHE A 106 7.27 -13.44 -5.21
CA PHE A 106 7.84 -14.19 -6.35
C PHE A 106 8.19 -15.66 -6.06
N ALA A 107 8.08 -16.10 -4.81
CA ALA A 107 8.35 -17.48 -4.39
C ALA A 107 7.09 -18.35 -4.33
#